data_AF-A0A971C085-F1
#
_entry.id   AF-A0A971C085-F1
#
_cell.length_a   1.000
_cell.length_b   1.000
_cell.length_c   1.000
_cell.angle_alpha   90.00
_cell.angle_beta   90.00
_cell.angle_gamma   90.00
#
_symmetry.space_group_name_H-M   'P 1'
#
loop_
_entity.id
_entity.type
_entity.pdbx_description
1 polymer ?
#
loop_
_entity_poly.entity_id
_entity_poly.type
_entity_poly.pdbx_seq_one_letter_code
_entity_poly.pdbx_strand_id
1 'polypeptide(L)'
;MSERMTTRERIQRMFDHKEADRVPIVDTPWESTIARWHREGMPAGVNWAEYLGADCVRFISTDNSPRYPRRMIEDTDEYRVYT
;
A
#
# COMPACT_ATOMS: atom_id res chain seq x y z
N MET A 1 -11.23 -28.24 5.09
CA MET A 1 -10.98 -26.82 4.75
C MET A 1 -9.83 -26.35 5.62
N SER A 2 -8.75 -25.82 5.06
CA SER A 2 -7.66 -25.25 5.86
C SER A 2 -8.21 -24.12 6.72
N GLU A 3 -7.78 -24.02 7.98
CA GLU A 3 -8.09 -22.86 8.83
C GLU A 3 -7.60 -21.56 8.17
N ARG A 4 -8.34 -20.47 8.38
CA ARG A 4 -8.03 -19.14 7.84
C ARG A 4 -6.76 -18.62 8.51
N MET A 5 -5.74 -18.35 7.71
CA MET A 5 -4.46 -17.82 8.20
C MET A 5 -4.54 -16.32 8.44
N THR A 6 -3.81 -15.86 9.44
CA THR A 6 -3.50 -14.43 9.61
C THR A 6 -2.62 -13.92 8.46
N THR A 7 -2.60 -12.60 8.26
CA THR A 7 -1.68 -11.97 7.30
C THR A 7 -0.23 -12.35 7.57
N ARG A 8 0.19 -12.40 8.84
CA ARG A 8 1.55 -12.80 9.22
C ARG A 8 1.88 -14.22 8.76
N GLU A 9 1.02 -15.18 9.09
CA GLU A 9 1.24 -16.59 8.74
C GLU A 9 1.29 -16.77 7.22
N ARG A 10 0.37 -16.14 6.49
CA ARG A 10 0.29 -16.22 5.03
C ARG A 10 1.55 -15.66 4.37
N ILE A 11 2.00 -14.47 4.80
CA ILE A 11 3.21 -13.84 4.28
C ILE A 11 4.46 -14.66 4.63
N GLN A 12 4.57 -15.16 5.87
CA GLN A 12 5.70 -15.99 6.28
C GLN A 12 5.83 -17.24 5.40
N ARG A 13 4.70 -17.89 5.08
CA ARG A 13 4.73 -19.07 4.21
C ARG A 13 5.19 -18.79 2.79
N MET A 14 4.93 -17.60 2.25
CA MET A 14 5.48 -17.23 0.93
C MET A 14 7.00 -17.15 0.97
N PHE A 15 7.58 -16.56 2.03
CA PHE A 15 9.02 -16.51 2.20
C PHE A 15 9.65 -17.87 2.52
N ASP A 16 8.92 -18.75 3.21
CA ASP A 16 9.33 -20.13 3.49
C ASP A 16 9.11 -21.08 2.30
N HIS A 17 8.52 -20.61 1.19
CA HIS A 17 8.09 -21.44 0.06
C HIS A 17 7.16 -22.61 0.43
N LYS A 18 6.15 -22.34 1.27
CA LYS A 18 5.12 -23.31 1.73
C LYS A 18 3.73 -22.92 1.24
N GLU A 19 2.83 -23.91 1.14
CA GLU A 19 1.42 -23.66 0.82
C GLU A 19 0.71 -22.83 1.91
N ALA A 20 -0.09 -21.85 1.48
CA ALA A 20 -0.95 -21.04 2.34
C ALA A 20 -2.43 -21.20 1.99
N ASP A 21 -3.33 -20.64 2.79
CA ASP A 21 -4.78 -20.67 2.55
C ASP A 21 -5.21 -19.91 1.28
N ARG A 22 -4.45 -18.87 0.91
CA ARG A 22 -4.50 -18.15 -0.39
C ARG A 22 -3.21 -17.37 -0.63
N VAL A 23 -3.05 -16.82 -1.84
CA VAL A 23 -1.98 -15.84 -2.14
C VAL A 23 -2.22 -14.55 -1.33
N PRO A 24 -1.21 -13.96 -0.66
CA PRO A 24 -1.35 -12.65 -0.04
C PRO A 24 -1.67 -11.56 -1.06
N ILE A 25 -2.51 -10.58 -0.68
CA ILE A 25 -2.85 -9.43 -1.52
C ILE A 25 -2.37 -8.17 -0.79
N VAL A 26 -1.32 -7.54 -1.30
CA VAL A 26 -0.72 -6.32 -0.74
C VAL A 26 -0.63 -5.28 -1.85
N ASP A 27 -1.13 -4.07 -1.60
CA ASP A 27 -1.15 -2.99 -2.58
C ASP A 27 -1.12 -1.61 -1.90
N THR A 28 -0.84 -0.57 -2.66
CA THR A 28 -0.96 0.84 -2.29
C THR A 28 -1.83 1.54 -3.34
N PRO A 29 -3.17 1.54 -3.16
CA PRO A 29 -4.08 2.10 -4.16
C PRO A 29 -3.91 3.61 -4.28
N TRP A 30 -4.06 4.12 -5.51
CA TRP A 30 -4.15 5.55 -5.79
C TRP A 30 -5.35 6.19 -5.08
N GLU A 31 -5.24 7.47 -4.74
CA GLU A 31 -6.35 8.23 -4.15
C GLU A 31 -7.60 8.23 -5.05
N SER A 32 -7.42 8.26 -6.37
CA SER A 32 -8.51 8.15 -7.36
C SER A 32 -9.23 6.81 -7.28
N THR A 33 -8.50 5.72 -7.01
CA THR A 33 -9.07 4.38 -6.80
C THR A 33 -9.89 4.32 -5.50
N ILE A 34 -9.35 4.87 -4.41
CA ILE A 34 -10.08 4.96 -3.13
C ILE A 34 -11.36 5.78 -3.29
N ALA A 35 -11.29 6.94 -3.95
CA ALA A 35 -12.44 7.79 -4.22
C ALA A 35 -13.51 7.07 -5.07
N ARG A 36 -13.09 6.25 -6.04
CA ARG A 36 -14.01 5.40 -6.82
C ARG A 36 -14.68 4.35 -5.94
N TRP A 37 -13.93 3.61 -5.13
CA TRP A 37 -14.50 2.58 -4.24
C TRP A 37 -15.51 3.16 -3.25
N HIS A 38 -15.31 4.38 -2.75
CA HIS A 38 -16.32 5.06 -1.94
C HIS A 38 -17.63 5.30 -2.70
N ARG A 39 -17.57 5.71 -3.98
CA ARG A 39 -18.77 5.85 -4.84
C ARG A 39 -19.43 4.50 -5.14
N GLU A 40 -18.64 3.42 -5.14
CA GLU A 40 -19.11 2.04 -5.37
C GLU A 40 -19.65 1.36 -4.10
N GLY A 41 -19.60 2.02 -2.94
CA GLY A 41 -20.22 1.54 -1.71
C GLY A 41 -19.26 1.17 -0.58
N MET A 42 -17.94 1.40 -0.71
CA MET A 42 -17.02 1.31 0.42
C MET A 42 -17.31 2.46 1.41
N PRO A 43 -17.63 2.19 2.69
CA PRO A 43 -17.94 3.26 3.66
C PRO A 43 -16.77 4.22 3.89
N ALA A 44 -17.05 5.48 4.21
CA ALA A 44 -16.01 6.44 4.57
C ALA A 44 -15.30 6.04 5.88
N GLY A 45 -13.98 6.27 5.96
CA GLY A 45 -13.19 6.04 7.17
C GLY A 45 -12.83 4.57 7.47
N VAL A 46 -13.27 3.61 6.64
CA VAL A 46 -12.85 2.21 6.78
C VAL A 46 -11.52 1.96 6.09
N ASN A 47 -10.75 1.01 6.62
CA ASN A 47 -9.57 0.54 5.93
C ASN A 47 -9.97 -0.32 4.72
N TRP A 48 -9.52 0.05 3.51
CA TRP A 48 -9.86 -0.67 2.29
C TRP A 48 -9.43 -2.14 2.32
N ALA A 49 -8.27 -2.45 2.95
CA ALA A 49 -7.74 -3.81 2.97
C ALA A 49 -8.60 -4.70 3.88
N GLU A 50 -9.08 -4.16 5.00
CA GLU A 50 -10.04 -4.86 5.85
C GLU A 50 -11.39 -5.06 5.15
N TYR A 51 -11.90 -4.02 4.50
CA TYR A 51 -13.19 -4.06 3.79
C TYR A 51 -13.20 -5.04 2.61
N LEU A 52 -12.13 -5.08 1.82
CA LEU A 52 -11.99 -5.94 0.64
C LEU A 52 -11.34 -7.30 0.94
N GLY A 53 -10.98 -7.58 2.20
CA GLY A 53 -10.36 -8.84 2.61
C GLY A 53 -8.90 -9.04 2.15
N ALA A 54 -8.22 -7.96 1.78
CA ALA A 54 -6.80 -7.94 1.47
C ALA A 54 -5.93 -8.01 2.74
N ASP A 55 -4.63 -8.22 2.56
CA ASP A 55 -3.69 -8.36 3.68
C ASP A 55 -3.31 -6.99 4.25
N CYS A 56 -3.53 -6.81 5.56
CA CYS A 56 -3.23 -5.57 6.25
C CYS A 56 -1.74 -5.42 6.53
N VAL A 57 -1.01 -4.91 5.54
CA VAL A 57 0.40 -4.50 5.69
C VAL A 57 0.45 -2.99 5.88
N ARG A 58 1.34 -2.53 6.77
CA ARG A 58 1.60 -1.10 6.99
C ARG A 58 3.02 -0.79 6.53
N PHE A 59 3.15 0.27 5.76
CA PHE A 59 4.44 0.78 5.34
C PHE A 59 4.98 1.73 6.39
N ILE A 60 6.22 1.50 6.82
CA ILE A 60 6.97 2.42 7.68
C ILE A 60 8.16 2.88 6.87
N SER A 61 8.18 4.17 6.54
CA SER A 61 9.32 4.81 5.89
C SER A 61 9.94 5.83 6.81
N THR A 62 11.25 5.95 6.69
CA THR A 62 12.01 7.10 7.19
C THR A 62 12.58 7.85 5.99
N ASP A 63 12.79 9.14 6.14
CA ASP A 63 13.62 9.90 5.22
C ASP A 63 15.07 9.45 5.42
N ASN A 64 15.53 8.59 4.50
CA ASN A 64 16.91 8.11 4.42
C ASN A 64 17.73 8.89 3.38
N SER A 65 17.24 10.03 2.92
CA SER A 65 17.98 10.86 1.96
C SER A 65 19.20 11.51 2.63
N PRO A 66 20.22 11.89 1.85
CA PRO A 66 21.35 12.68 2.36
C PRO A 66 20.97 14.09 2.83
N ARG A 67 19.72 14.54 2.59
CA ARG A 67 19.22 15.90 2.91
C ARG A 67 20.12 17.03 2.41
N TYR A 68 20.72 16.88 1.23
CA TYR A 68 21.47 17.96 0.61
C TYR A 68 20.58 19.19 0.38
N PRO A 69 21.15 20.41 0.35
CA PRO A 69 20.39 21.61 0.05
C PRO A 69 19.72 21.52 -1.32
N ARG A 70 18.39 21.66 -1.34
CA ARG A 70 17.60 21.63 -2.57
C ARG A 70 17.66 22.97 -3.30
N ARG A 71 17.91 22.98 -4.60
CA ARG A 71 17.82 24.20 -5.43
C ARG A 71 16.86 23.99 -6.60
N MET A 72 15.98 24.96 -6.83
CA MET A 72 15.07 24.96 -7.97
C MET A 72 15.84 25.28 -9.25
N ILE A 73 15.73 24.41 -10.24
CA ILE A 73 16.30 24.61 -11.58
C ILE A 73 15.23 25.21 -12.50
N GLU A 74 14.01 24.70 -12.40
CA GLU A 74 12.90 25.04 -13.28
C GLU A 74 11.57 24.92 -12.53
N ASP A 75 10.66 25.86 -12.78
CA ASP A 75 9.30 25.92 -12.24
C ASP A 75 8.36 26.34 -13.36
N THR A 76 7.48 25.44 -13.75
CA THR A 76 6.41 25.68 -14.72
C THR A 76 5.07 25.38 -14.06
N ASP A 77 3.97 25.73 -14.73
CA ASP A 77 2.63 25.41 -14.24
C ASP A 77 2.38 23.89 -14.18
N GLU A 78 3.17 23.08 -14.89
CA GLU A 78 3.02 21.62 -14.95
C GLU A 78 4.00 20.85 -14.07
N TYR A 79 5.25 21.31 -13.95
CA TYR A 79 6.29 20.58 -13.24
C TYR A 79 7.37 21.47 -12.62
N ARG A 80 8.11 20.87 -11.67
CA ARG A 80 9.23 21.50 -10.98
C ARG A 80 10.45 20.59 -10.94
N VAL A 81 11.61 21.11 -11.30
CA VAL A 81 12.89 20.38 -11.31
C VAL A 81 13.82 20.94 -10.24
N TYR A 82 14.49 20.05 -9.51
CA TYR A 82 15.39 20.40 -8.41
C TYR A 82 16.68 19.60 -8.44
N THR A 83 17.78 20.19 -7.97
CA THR A 83 18.99 19.48 -7.53
C THR A 83 18.96 19.27 -6.03
#